data_AF-S9P118-F1
#
_entry.id   AF-S9P118-F1
#
_cell.length_a   1.000
_cell.length_b   1.000
_cell.length_c   1.000
_cell.angle_alpha   90.00
_cell.angle_beta   90.00
_cell.angle_gamma   90.00
#
_symmetry.space_group_name_H-M   'P 1'
#
loop_
_entity.id
_entity.type
_entity.pdbx_description
1 polymer ?
#
loop_
_entity_poly.entity_id
_entity_poly.type
_entity_poly.pdbx_seq_one_letter_code
_entity_poly.pdbx_strand_id
1 'polypeptide(L)'
;MSRCLRLLVVLGLWVPGITLAADWVDEEVPALRATYEYGHYAEVLERATSRIDRGRLSEQDLLELHKLAGLSAFHLHHTDEATRHFRALLRLDPDFHLDPFAVPPPAVNFLDTLREQMGEELERVRQERRARLERERAEAERRERERAEAEEQRRRMEEMSRQVTVRQVEKRSLLVNFVPFGAGQFQQGRTSMGALFAATEGLLAATSLATYFAHQALYRTEKVSVDDVRGPREVQVRYIPTSNKDQAELLSTINRNTALGFYGVYALGVLEALWRHQDEVVSTRIETPPDPAAPRARLHLVPSSGGASAGFTLAF
;
A
#
# COMPACT_ATOMS: atom_id res chain seq x y z
N MET A 1 -45.66 -21.83 -6.31
CA MET A 1 -45.64 -23.23 -5.80
C MET A 1 -44.88 -24.11 -6.78
N SER A 2 -43.95 -24.90 -6.25
CA SER A 2 -43.25 -26.05 -6.83
C SER A 2 -42.45 -25.87 -8.13
N ARG A 3 -41.13 -25.73 -7.97
CA ARG A 3 -40.14 -26.49 -8.75
C ARG A 3 -39.02 -26.95 -7.82
N CYS A 4 -39.30 -28.08 -7.18
CA CYS A 4 -38.31 -28.89 -6.48
C CYS A 4 -37.27 -29.46 -7.46
N LEU A 5 -36.03 -29.53 -6.95
CA LEU A 5 -35.08 -30.61 -7.16
C LEU A 5 -34.41 -30.71 -8.54
N ARG A 6 -33.10 -30.42 -8.56
CA ARG A 6 -31.97 -30.94 -9.38
C ARG A 6 -30.82 -29.93 -9.18
N LEU A 7 -29.55 -30.24 -8.97
CA LEU A 7 -28.72 -31.42 -8.82
C LEU A 7 -27.32 -30.85 -8.47
N LEU A 8 -26.59 -31.54 -7.59
CA LEU A 8 -25.12 -31.73 -7.58
C LEU A 8 -24.21 -30.47 -7.66
N VAL A 9 -23.56 -30.09 -6.56
CA VAL A 9 -22.21 -30.57 -6.16
C VAL A 9 -21.15 -30.37 -7.25
N VAL A 10 -20.42 -29.25 -7.19
CA VAL A 10 -18.99 -29.18 -7.55
C VAL A 10 -18.33 -28.21 -6.55
N LEU A 11 -17.98 -28.75 -5.38
CA LEU A 11 -17.07 -28.10 -4.44
C LEU A 11 -15.67 -28.58 -4.85
N GLY A 12 -15.05 -27.86 -5.79
CA GLY A 12 -13.69 -28.11 -6.24
C GLY A 12 -12.71 -27.80 -5.12
N LEU A 13 -12.41 -28.81 -4.31
CA LEU A 13 -11.27 -28.82 -3.40
C LEU A 13 -9.99 -28.57 -4.21
N TRP A 14 -9.43 -27.37 -4.10
CA TRP A 14 -7.99 -27.16 -4.28
C TRP A 14 -7.31 -27.66 -3.01
N VAL A 15 -6.98 -28.95 -2.97
CA VAL A 15 -5.98 -29.46 -2.05
C VAL A 15 -4.63 -29.11 -2.66
N PRO A 16 -3.79 -28.25 -2.03
CA PRO A 16 -2.40 -28.17 -2.43
C PRO A 16 -1.81 -29.56 -2.20
N GLY A 17 -1.31 -30.17 -3.28
CA GLY A 17 -0.55 -31.41 -3.20
C GLY A 17 0.71 -31.17 -2.38
N ILE A 18 0.60 -31.32 -1.07
CA ILE A 18 1.75 -31.56 -0.21
C ILE A 18 2.20 -32.97 -0.57
N THR A 19 3.10 -33.07 -1.55
CA THR A 19 3.95 -34.25 -1.67
C THR A 19 4.85 -34.25 -0.44
N LEU A 20 4.34 -34.75 0.67
CA LEU A 20 5.19 -35.31 1.72
C LEU A 20 5.96 -36.42 1.02
N ALA A 21 7.23 -36.15 0.68
CA ALA A 21 8.19 -37.20 0.47
C ALA A 21 8.24 -37.95 1.80
N ALA A 22 7.39 -38.96 1.95
CA ALA A 22 7.55 -39.93 3.01
C ALA A 22 8.92 -40.57 2.74
N ASP A 23 9.88 -40.34 3.63
CA ASP A 23 11.08 -41.14 3.69
C ASP A 23 10.62 -42.58 3.95
N TRP A 24 10.58 -43.38 2.88
CA TRP A 24 10.26 -44.79 2.96
C TRP A 24 11.44 -45.46 3.66
N VAL A 25 11.36 -45.61 4.99
CA VAL A 25 12.31 -46.42 5.75
C VAL A 25 12.16 -47.85 5.27
N ASP A 26 13.27 -48.43 4.80
CA ASP A 26 13.25 -49.80 4.36
C ASP A 26 13.25 -50.77 5.55
N GLU A 27 12.13 -51.46 5.77
CA GLU A 27 11.98 -52.45 6.83
C GLU A 27 12.99 -53.61 6.72
N GLU A 28 13.61 -53.81 5.54
CA GLU A 28 14.62 -54.86 5.34
C GLU A 28 15.97 -54.51 6.00
N VAL A 29 16.30 -53.22 6.17
CA VAL A 29 17.60 -52.78 6.74
C VAL A 29 17.75 -53.19 8.22
N PRO A 30 16.77 -52.93 9.12
CA PRO A 30 16.83 -53.42 10.50
C PRO A 30 16.90 -54.95 10.60
N ALA A 31 16.18 -55.65 9.71
CA ALA A 31 16.22 -57.11 9.67
C ALA A 31 17.61 -57.63 9.30
N LEU A 32 18.25 -57.05 8.28
CA LEU A 32 19.61 -57.40 7.89
C LEU A 32 20.65 -57.06 8.96
N ARG A 33 20.45 -55.96 9.71
CA ARG A 33 21.30 -55.64 10.86
C ARG A 33 21.21 -56.71 11.94
N ALA A 34 20.01 -57.15 12.29
CA ALA A 34 19.84 -58.23 13.26
C ALA A 34 20.51 -59.53 12.76
N THR A 35 20.30 -59.90 11.49
CA THR A 35 20.94 -61.08 10.87
C THR A 35 22.47 -61.00 10.90
N TYR A 36 23.03 -59.81 10.69
CA TYR A 36 24.47 -59.53 10.81
C TYR A 36 24.98 -59.74 12.24
N GLU A 37 24.27 -59.23 13.24
CA GLU A 37 24.63 -59.39 14.66
C GLU A 37 24.62 -60.87 15.10
N TYR A 38 23.76 -61.70 14.50
CA TYR A 38 23.76 -63.16 14.71
C TYR A 38 24.86 -63.90 13.92
N GLY A 39 25.71 -63.20 13.18
CA GLY A 39 26.86 -63.77 12.46
C GLY A 39 26.52 -64.45 11.13
N HIS A 40 25.31 -64.24 10.58
CA HIS A 40 24.88 -64.84 9.32
C HIS A 40 25.37 -64.01 8.12
N TYR A 41 26.69 -63.84 8.00
CA TYR A 41 27.32 -62.92 7.05
C TYR A 41 27.01 -63.24 5.57
N ALA A 42 26.93 -64.53 5.20
CA ALA A 42 26.63 -64.93 3.83
C ALA A 42 25.23 -64.49 3.39
N GLU A 43 24.24 -64.66 4.27
CA GLU A 43 22.86 -64.24 4.02
C GLU A 43 22.77 -62.70 3.92
N VAL A 44 23.43 -61.98 4.83
CA VAL A 44 23.45 -60.51 4.81
C VAL A 44 24.04 -59.99 3.51
N LEU A 45 25.17 -60.53 3.07
CA LEU A 45 25.83 -60.10 1.85
C LEU A 45 24.94 -60.30 0.62
N GLU A 46 24.33 -61.47 0.47
CA GLU A 46 23.44 -61.78 -0.65
C GLU A 46 22.20 -60.86 -0.65
N ARG A 47 21.52 -60.77 0.49
CA ARG A 47 20.28 -60.00 0.61
C ARG A 47 20.51 -58.50 0.52
N ALA A 48 21.57 -57.98 1.14
CA ALA A 48 21.94 -56.58 1.03
C ALA A 48 22.29 -56.22 -0.42
N THR A 49 23.05 -57.05 -1.13
CA THR A 49 23.38 -56.84 -2.56
C THR A 49 22.13 -56.86 -3.42
N SER A 50 21.26 -57.88 -3.25
CA SER A 50 19.97 -57.96 -3.95
C SER A 50 19.12 -56.72 -3.69
N ARG A 51 19.15 -56.19 -2.46
CA ARG A 51 18.35 -55.01 -2.10
C ARG A 51 18.91 -53.73 -2.71
N ILE A 52 20.24 -53.56 -2.71
CA ILE A 52 20.93 -52.45 -3.38
C ILE A 52 20.58 -52.43 -4.88
N ASP A 53 20.63 -53.59 -5.54
CA ASP A 53 20.40 -53.71 -6.99
C ASP A 53 18.97 -53.34 -7.41
N ARG A 54 17.97 -53.55 -6.53
CA ARG A 54 16.59 -53.12 -6.77
C ARG A 54 16.42 -51.59 -6.81
N GLY A 55 17.38 -50.84 -6.28
CA GLY A 55 17.35 -49.37 -6.22
C GLY A 55 16.22 -48.82 -5.34
N ARG A 56 15.89 -47.53 -5.49
CA ARG A 56 14.86 -46.82 -4.71
C ARG A 56 15.08 -46.95 -3.19
N LEU A 57 16.26 -46.55 -2.75
CA LEU A 57 16.65 -46.51 -1.34
C LEU A 57 16.87 -45.05 -0.94
N SER A 58 16.61 -44.72 0.32
CA SER A 58 17.09 -43.47 0.89
C SER A 58 18.63 -43.47 0.91
N GLU A 59 19.28 -42.31 0.94
CA GLU A 59 20.75 -42.23 1.03
C GLU A 59 21.26 -42.92 2.32
N GLN A 60 20.48 -42.83 3.41
CA GLN A 60 20.80 -43.47 4.69
C GLN A 60 20.71 -44.99 4.64
N ASP A 61 19.65 -45.55 4.04
CA ASP A 61 19.49 -47.00 3.90
C ASP A 61 20.55 -47.58 2.97
N LEU A 62 20.88 -46.86 1.89
CA LEU A 62 21.93 -47.27 0.95
C LEU A 62 23.30 -47.30 1.62
N LEU A 63 23.63 -46.30 2.46
CA LEU A 63 24.85 -46.29 3.27
C LEU A 63 24.90 -47.50 4.20
N GLU A 64 23.83 -47.77 4.94
CA GLU A 64 23.81 -48.88 5.90
C GLU A 64 23.90 -50.24 5.20
N LEU A 65 23.25 -50.43 4.05
CA LEU A 65 23.36 -51.66 3.26
C LEU A 65 24.78 -51.89 2.73
N HIS A 66 25.45 -50.85 2.21
CA HIS A 66 26.85 -50.98 1.78
C HIS A 66 27.80 -51.28 2.94
N LYS A 67 27.55 -50.70 4.13
CA LYS A 67 28.30 -51.01 5.34
C LYS A 67 28.11 -52.47 5.77
N LEU A 68 26.86 -52.95 5.86
CA LEU A 68 26.56 -54.33 6.23
C LEU A 68 27.12 -55.34 5.22
N ALA A 69 26.97 -55.08 3.93
CA ALA A 69 27.54 -55.92 2.86
C ALA A 69 29.08 -55.92 2.90
N GLY A 70 29.71 -54.76 3.05
CA GLY A 70 31.18 -54.63 3.13
C GLY A 70 31.77 -55.36 4.34
N LEU A 71 31.16 -55.22 5.51
CA LEU A 71 31.57 -55.93 6.72
C LEU A 71 31.33 -57.44 6.61
N SER A 72 30.19 -57.85 6.06
CA SER A 72 29.88 -59.27 5.86
C SER A 72 30.86 -59.93 4.89
N ALA A 73 31.16 -59.28 3.76
CA ALA A 73 32.17 -59.75 2.82
C ALA A 73 33.57 -59.81 3.44
N PHE A 74 33.93 -58.85 4.31
CA PHE A 74 35.18 -58.87 5.05
C PHE A 74 35.28 -60.08 5.99
N HIS A 75 34.22 -60.37 6.74
CA HIS A 75 34.15 -61.54 7.63
C HIS A 75 34.21 -62.88 6.89
N LEU A 76 33.72 -62.92 5.65
CA LEU A 76 33.80 -64.09 4.76
C LEU A 76 35.12 -64.19 3.98
N HIS A 77 36.06 -63.27 4.21
CA HIS A 77 37.33 -63.17 3.47
C HIS A 77 37.17 -62.90 1.96
N HIS A 78 36.03 -62.37 1.54
CA HIS A 78 35.77 -61.93 0.16
C HIS A 78 36.29 -60.51 -0.06
N THR A 79 37.62 -60.36 -0.14
CA THR A 79 38.28 -59.04 -0.15
C THR A 79 37.86 -58.14 -1.32
N ASP A 80 37.61 -58.71 -2.50
CA ASP A 80 37.19 -57.94 -3.68
C ASP A 80 35.78 -57.35 -3.52
N GLU A 81 34.86 -58.12 -2.92
CA GLU A 81 33.49 -57.69 -2.63
C GLU A 81 33.46 -56.66 -1.50
N ALA A 82 34.22 -56.91 -0.42
CA ALA A 82 34.37 -55.95 0.67
C ALA A 82 34.90 -54.61 0.15
N THR A 83 35.93 -54.64 -0.70
CA THR A 83 36.49 -53.45 -1.35
C THR A 83 35.43 -52.73 -2.18
N ARG A 84 34.63 -53.44 -2.97
CA ARG A 84 33.58 -52.85 -3.81
C ARG A 84 32.54 -52.10 -2.96
N HIS A 85 32.03 -52.73 -1.91
CA HIS A 85 31.02 -52.11 -1.05
C HIS A 85 31.58 -50.95 -0.22
N PHE A 86 32.79 -51.06 0.33
CA PHE A 86 33.39 -49.95 1.06
C PHE A 86 33.77 -48.76 0.16
N ARG A 87 34.23 -48.99 -1.08
CA ARG A 87 34.45 -47.89 -2.03
C ARG A 87 33.13 -47.19 -2.39
N ALA A 88 32.05 -47.94 -2.57
CA ALA A 88 30.73 -47.37 -2.79
C ALA A 88 30.27 -46.55 -1.56
N LEU A 89 30.46 -47.08 -0.35
CA LEU A 89 30.17 -46.41 0.92
C LEU A 89 30.90 -45.06 1.02
N LEU A 90 32.20 -45.02 0.75
CA LEU A 90 33.01 -43.80 0.84
C LEU A 90 32.67 -42.75 -0.23
N ARG A 91 32.13 -43.16 -1.40
CA ARG A 91 31.60 -42.21 -2.39
C ARG A 91 30.29 -41.58 -1.93
N LEU A 92 29.47 -42.35 -1.22
CA LEU A 92 28.22 -41.88 -0.62
C LEU A 92 28.49 -40.99 0.58
N ASP A 93 29.45 -41.35 1.44
CA ASP A 93 29.88 -40.52 2.57
C ASP A 93 31.43 -40.52 2.66
N PRO A 94 32.09 -39.47 2.14
CA PRO A 94 33.56 -39.35 2.13
C PRO A 94 34.20 -39.32 3.51
N ASP A 95 33.43 -38.96 4.54
CA ASP A 95 33.94 -38.79 5.90
C ASP A 95 33.55 -39.97 6.80
N PHE A 96 32.92 -41.01 6.25
CA PHE A 96 32.44 -42.18 6.98
C PHE A 96 33.56 -42.99 7.67
N HIS A 97 33.40 -43.24 8.97
CA HIS A 97 34.30 -44.09 9.77
C HIS A 97 33.52 -45.23 10.43
N LEU A 98 34.19 -46.39 10.57
CA LEU A 98 33.67 -47.47 11.40
C LEU A 98 33.96 -47.17 12.86
N ASP A 99 32.98 -47.45 13.74
CA ASP A 99 33.16 -47.32 15.18
C ASP A 99 34.09 -48.43 15.72
N PRO A 100 35.26 -48.08 16.30
CA PRO A 100 36.21 -49.05 16.83
C PRO A 100 35.68 -49.91 17.99
N PHE A 101 34.61 -49.48 18.67
CA PHE A 101 34.00 -50.24 19.76
C PHE A 101 32.95 -51.24 19.28
N ALA A 102 32.34 -50.98 18.12
CA ALA A 102 31.30 -51.84 17.54
C ALA A 102 31.85 -52.83 16.50
N VAL A 103 32.98 -52.50 15.87
CA VAL A 103 33.54 -53.25 14.75
C VAL A 103 34.98 -53.69 15.06
N PRO A 104 35.40 -54.93 14.71
CA PRO A 104 36.75 -55.40 15.00
C PRO A 104 37.85 -54.53 14.37
N PRO A 105 38.98 -54.31 15.07
CA PRO A 105 40.08 -53.48 14.57
C PRO A 105 40.60 -53.83 13.17
N PRO A 106 40.67 -55.12 12.75
CA PRO A 106 41.08 -55.46 11.38
C PRO A 106 40.19 -54.85 10.29
N ALA A 107 38.87 -54.79 10.52
CA ALA A 107 37.93 -54.22 9.54
C ALA A 107 38.01 -52.69 9.51
N VAL A 108 38.24 -52.05 10.67
CA VAL A 108 38.48 -50.60 10.78
C VAL A 108 39.74 -50.22 9.98
N ASN A 109 40.86 -50.89 10.25
CA ASN A 109 42.12 -50.66 9.54
C ASN A 109 42.00 -50.90 8.02
N PHE A 110 41.20 -51.88 7.62
CA PHE A 110 40.94 -52.16 6.20
C PHE A 110 40.22 -50.99 5.52
N LEU A 111 39.17 -50.45 6.14
CA LEU A 111 38.47 -49.29 5.61
C LEU A 111 39.37 -48.04 5.61
N ASP A 112 40.13 -47.80 6.68
CA ASP A 112 41.03 -46.66 6.77
C ASP A 112 42.11 -46.70 5.67
N THR A 113 42.68 -47.87 5.41
CA THR A 113 43.62 -48.07 4.28
C THR A 113 42.95 -47.75 2.94
N LEU A 114 41.69 -48.16 2.74
CA LEU A 114 40.94 -47.84 1.52
C LEU A 114 40.67 -46.34 1.38
N ARG A 115 40.39 -45.64 2.50
CA ARG A 115 40.22 -44.18 2.51
C ARG A 115 41.49 -43.46 2.10
N GLU A 116 42.64 -43.88 2.60
CA GLU A 116 43.94 -43.33 2.21
C GLU A 116 44.19 -43.51 0.71
N GLN A 117 43.92 -44.71 0.18
CA GLN A 117 44.04 -44.99 -1.26
C GLN A 117 43.09 -44.15 -2.13
N MET A 118 41.92 -43.82 -1.62
CA MET A 118 40.91 -43.02 -2.33
C MET A 118 41.04 -41.50 -2.09
N GLY A 119 42.07 -41.02 -1.38
CA GLY A 119 42.16 -39.64 -0.92
C GLY A 119 41.85 -38.58 -1.97
N GLU A 120 42.44 -38.69 -3.17
CA GLU A 120 42.19 -37.75 -4.28
C GLU A 120 40.74 -37.79 -4.79
N GLU A 121 40.16 -38.99 -4.89
CA GLU A 121 38.77 -39.17 -5.32
C GLU A 121 37.80 -38.57 -4.30
N LEU A 122 38.03 -38.84 -3.01
CA LEU A 122 37.20 -38.32 -1.91
C LEU A 122 37.28 -36.80 -1.81
N GLU A 123 38.47 -36.19 -2.01
CA GLU A 123 38.60 -34.73 -2.08
C GLU A 123 37.78 -34.13 -3.22
N ARG A 124 37.75 -34.77 -4.40
CA ARG A 124 36.88 -34.33 -5.51
C ARG A 124 35.40 -34.41 -5.12
N VAL A 125 34.97 -35.51 -4.51
CA VAL A 125 33.59 -35.67 -4.03
C VAL A 125 33.24 -34.58 -2.99
N ARG A 126 34.15 -34.26 -2.06
CA ARG A 126 33.98 -33.18 -1.08
C ARG A 126 33.84 -31.82 -1.76
N GLN A 127 34.70 -31.51 -2.74
CA GLN A 127 34.64 -30.25 -3.49
C GLN A 127 33.34 -30.11 -4.28
N GLU A 128 32.89 -31.17 -4.95
CA GLU A 128 31.63 -31.19 -5.68
C GLU A 128 30.42 -30.98 -4.75
N ARG A 129 30.39 -31.66 -3.59
CA ARG A 129 29.32 -31.47 -2.59
C ARG A 129 29.30 -30.03 -2.07
N ARG A 130 30.45 -29.43 -1.77
CA ARG A 130 30.55 -28.03 -1.32
C ARG A 130 30.05 -27.06 -2.40
N ALA A 131 30.50 -27.24 -3.64
CA ALA A 131 30.08 -26.40 -4.76
C ALA A 131 28.57 -26.52 -5.03
N ARG A 132 28.00 -27.71 -4.90
CA ARG A 132 26.55 -27.93 -5.04
C ARG A 132 25.76 -27.22 -3.95
N LEU A 133 26.15 -27.38 -2.68
CA LEU A 133 25.49 -26.73 -1.55
C LEU A 133 25.58 -25.19 -1.65
N GLU A 134 26.71 -24.66 -2.11
CA GLU A 134 26.88 -23.22 -2.33
C GLU A 134 25.94 -22.70 -3.42
N ARG A 135 25.82 -23.43 -4.55
CA ARG A 135 24.87 -23.10 -5.62
C ARG A 135 23.43 -23.12 -5.13
N GLU A 136 23.02 -24.16 -4.41
CA GLU A 136 21.68 -24.29 -3.85
C GLU A 136 21.36 -23.14 -2.87
N ARG A 137 22.33 -22.76 -2.01
CA ARG A 137 22.19 -21.60 -1.11
C ARG A 137 22.08 -20.28 -1.87
N ALA A 138 22.92 -20.07 -2.87
CA ALA A 138 22.87 -18.86 -3.69
C ALA A 138 21.56 -18.73 -4.48
N GLU A 139 21.01 -19.84 -4.97
CA GLU A 139 19.70 -19.86 -5.62
C GLU A 139 18.55 -19.59 -4.65
N ALA A 140 18.60 -20.16 -3.44
CA ALA A 140 17.62 -19.91 -2.39
C ALA A 140 17.61 -18.42 -1.99
N GLU A 141 18.78 -17.84 -1.77
CA GLU A 141 18.92 -16.43 -1.42
C GLU A 141 18.41 -15.50 -2.54
N ARG A 142 18.68 -15.83 -3.82
CA ARG A 142 18.13 -15.08 -4.96
C ARG A 142 16.61 -15.12 -4.98
N ARG A 143 16.00 -16.30 -4.77
CA ARG A 143 14.53 -16.44 -4.72
C ARG A 143 13.92 -15.68 -3.55
N GLU A 144 14.59 -15.62 -2.41
CA GLU A 144 14.13 -14.84 -1.26
C GLU A 144 14.18 -13.33 -1.53
N ARG A 145 15.27 -12.85 -2.14
CA ARG A 145 15.39 -11.44 -2.56
C ARG A 145 14.32 -11.04 -3.56
N GLU A 146 14.09 -11.86 -4.59
CA GLU A 146 13.03 -11.62 -5.58
C GLU A 146 11.63 -11.59 -4.94
N ARG A 147 11.37 -12.48 -3.97
CA ARG A 147 10.10 -12.48 -3.22
C ARG A 147 9.95 -11.23 -2.37
N ALA A 148 11.01 -10.78 -1.69
CA ALA A 148 11.00 -9.57 -0.89
C ALA A 148 10.75 -8.32 -1.76
N GLU A 149 11.44 -8.21 -2.90
CA GLU A 149 11.25 -7.11 -3.86
C GLU A 149 9.83 -7.09 -4.44
N ALA A 150 9.28 -8.27 -4.79
CA ALA A 150 7.92 -8.38 -5.28
C ALA A 150 6.88 -8.01 -4.21
N GLU A 151 7.12 -8.36 -2.94
CA GLU A 151 6.26 -7.96 -1.83
C GLU A 151 6.32 -6.44 -1.59
N GLU A 152 7.51 -5.84 -1.63
CA GLU A 152 7.66 -4.38 -1.56
C GLU A 152 6.94 -3.66 -2.70
N GLN A 153 7.07 -4.14 -3.93
CA GLN A 153 6.37 -3.59 -5.07
C GLN A 153 4.85 -3.68 -4.90
N ARG A 154 4.33 -4.82 -4.44
CA ARG A 154 2.91 -4.99 -4.15
C ARG A 154 2.43 -4.01 -3.09
N ARG A 155 3.16 -3.84 -1.98
CA ARG A 155 2.83 -2.86 -0.94
C ARG A 155 2.77 -1.43 -1.49
N ARG A 156 3.76 -1.02 -2.31
CA ARG A 156 3.76 0.30 -2.95
C ARG A 156 2.58 0.47 -3.91
N MET A 157 2.25 -0.54 -4.71
CA MET A 157 1.10 -0.50 -5.61
C MET A 157 -0.23 -0.40 -4.84
N GLU A 158 -0.37 -1.14 -3.73
CA GLU A 158 -1.53 -1.07 -2.86
C GLU A 158 -1.68 0.32 -2.23
N GLU A 159 -0.60 0.89 -1.69
CA GLU A 159 -0.58 2.26 -1.13
C GLU A 159 -1.00 3.30 -2.17
N MET A 160 -0.51 3.19 -3.41
CA MET A 160 -0.89 4.07 -4.51
C MET A 160 -2.36 3.87 -4.92
N SER A 161 -2.87 2.63 -4.92
CA SER A 161 -4.26 2.34 -5.29
C SER A 161 -5.29 2.83 -4.26
N ARG A 162 -4.88 2.99 -2.98
CA ARG A 162 -5.73 3.52 -1.91
C ARG A 162 -5.94 5.03 -2.00
N GLN A 163 -5.18 5.75 -2.82
CA GLN A 163 -5.35 7.18 -3.01
C GLN A 163 -6.63 7.46 -3.80
N VAL A 164 -7.72 7.71 -3.09
CA VAL A 164 -8.98 8.14 -3.70
C VAL A 164 -8.85 9.64 -4.01
N THR A 165 -8.92 9.97 -5.29
CA THR A 165 -8.92 11.35 -5.75
C THR A 165 -10.28 11.96 -5.46
N VAL A 166 -10.42 12.67 -4.34
CA VAL A 166 -11.68 13.35 -3.99
C VAL A 166 -11.77 14.64 -4.80
N ARG A 167 -12.71 14.69 -5.74
CA ARG A 167 -13.03 15.89 -6.53
C ARG A 167 -13.98 16.77 -5.72
N GLN A 168 -13.47 17.82 -5.07
CA GLN A 168 -14.33 18.84 -4.48
C GLN A 168 -14.68 19.88 -5.56
N VAL A 169 -15.97 20.00 -5.85
CA VAL A 169 -16.51 21.00 -6.78
C VAL A 169 -17.05 22.16 -5.93
N GLU A 170 -16.28 23.23 -5.83
CA GLU A 170 -16.75 24.47 -5.20
C GLU A 170 -17.57 25.27 -6.23
N LYS A 171 -18.87 25.44 -5.95
CA LYS A 171 -19.75 26.27 -6.78
C LYS A 171 -19.59 27.73 -6.39
N ARG A 172 -19.22 28.58 -7.35
CA ARG A 172 -19.18 30.03 -7.17
C ARG A 172 -20.52 30.63 -7.58
N SER A 173 -21.07 31.52 -6.76
CA SER A 173 -22.37 32.13 -7.01
C SER A 173 -22.26 33.33 -7.96
N LEU A 174 -22.93 33.26 -9.10
CA LEU A 174 -22.92 34.30 -10.14
C LEU A 174 -23.43 35.67 -9.64
N LEU A 175 -24.28 35.67 -8.61
CA LEU A 175 -24.84 36.90 -8.02
C LEU A 175 -23.78 37.82 -7.42
N VAL A 176 -22.65 37.29 -6.95
CA VAL A 176 -21.58 38.09 -6.32
C VAL A 176 -20.87 38.98 -7.36
N ASN A 177 -20.94 38.63 -8.65
CA ASN A 177 -20.37 39.45 -9.73
C ASN A 177 -21.10 40.79 -9.94
N PHE A 178 -22.32 40.95 -9.43
CA PHE A 178 -23.10 42.20 -9.53
C PHE A 178 -22.86 43.15 -8.35
N VAL A 179 -22.16 42.69 -7.31
CA VAL A 179 -21.87 43.49 -6.13
C VAL A 179 -20.71 44.46 -6.45
N PRO A 180 -20.84 45.76 -6.12
CA PRO A 180 -19.77 46.73 -6.35
C PRO A 180 -18.52 46.44 -5.49
N PHE A 181 -17.48 47.22 -5.70
CA PHE A 181 -16.18 47.15 -5.02
C PHE A 181 -15.39 45.87 -5.33
N GLY A 182 -15.52 45.36 -6.56
CA GLY A 182 -14.69 44.24 -7.03
C GLY A 182 -15.00 42.88 -6.38
N ALA A 183 -16.19 42.71 -5.77
CA ALA A 183 -16.57 41.51 -5.05
C ALA A 183 -16.52 40.23 -5.92
N GLY A 184 -16.95 40.33 -7.19
CA GLY A 184 -16.85 39.23 -8.15
C GLY A 184 -15.41 38.80 -8.42
N GLN A 185 -14.49 39.77 -8.54
CA GLN A 185 -13.07 39.52 -8.76
C GLN A 185 -12.43 38.81 -7.56
N PHE A 186 -12.82 39.18 -6.33
CA PHE A 186 -12.35 38.50 -5.12
C PHE A 186 -12.88 37.07 -5.03
N GLN A 187 -14.15 36.83 -5.34
CA GLN A 187 -14.72 35.47 -5.39
C GLN A 187 -13.98 34.58 -6.40
N GLN A 188 -13.48 35.18 -7.47
CA GLN A 188 -12.74 34.48 -8.52
C GLN A 188 -11.24 34.28 -8.19
N GLY A 189 -10.75 34.77 -7.04
CA GLY A 189 -9.34 34.68 -6.63
C GLY A 189 -8.44 35.74 -7.29
N ARG A 190 -9.01 36.73 -7.97
CA ARG A 190 -8.29 37.80 -8.69
C ARG A 190 -8.13 39.04 -7.81
N THR A 191 -7.38 38.88 -6.73
CA THR A 191 -7.23 39.88 -5.66
C THR A 191 -6.72 41.24 -6.16
N SER A 192 -5.83 41.27 -7.15
CA SER A 192 -5.28 42.51 -7.69
C SER A 192 -6.33 43.38 -8.39
N MET A 193 -7.16 42.76 -9.25
CA MET A 193 -8.25 43.47 -9.93
C MET A 193 -9.36 43.85 -8.97
N GLY A 194 -9.71 42.96 -8.03
CA GLY A 194 -10.67 43.27 -6.97
C GLY A 194 -10.24 44.49 -6.15
N ALA A 195 -8.96 44.56 -5.76
CA ALA A 195 -8.42 45.70 -5.02
C ALA A 195 -8.42 46.99 -5.85
N LEU A 196 -8.12 46.92 -7.15
CA LEU A 196 -8.13 48.08 -8.04
C LEU A 196 -9.53 48.69 -8.15
N PHE A 197 -10.55 47.85 -8.41
CA PHE A 197 -11.94 48.30 -8.49
C PHE A 197 -12.43 48.82 -7.14
N ALA A 198 -12.17 48.10 -6.04
CA ALA A 198 -12.53 48.53 -4.70
C ALA A 198 -11.94 49.89 -4.33
N ALA A 199 -10.66 50.13 -4.63
CA ALA A 199 -10.00 51.40 -4.35
C ALA A 199 -10.56 52.54 -5.19
N THR A 200 -10.75 52.30 -6.50
CA THR A 200 -11.23 53.33 -7.44
C THR A 200 -12.69 53.70 -7.15
N GLU A 201 -13.56 52.70 -7.01
CA GLU A 201 -14.97 52.90 -6.66
C GLU A 201 -15.12 53.50 -5.26
N GLY A 202 -14.32 53.05 -4.29
CA GLY A 202 -14.28 53.61 -2.94
C GLY A 202 -13.92 55.09 -2.92
N LEU A 203 -12.88 55.48 -3.68
CA LEU A 203 -12.46 56.88 -3.78
C LEU A 203 -13.53 57.75 -4.44
N LEU A 204 -14.13 57.27 -5.53
CA LEU A 204 -15.19 58.00 -6.24
C LEU A 204 -16.43 58.15 -5.38
N ALA A 205 -16.87 57.08 -4.69
CA ALA A 205 -18.01 57.11 -3.79
C ALA A 205 -17.78 58.05 -2.61
N ALA A 206 -16.60 57.99 -1.98
CA ALA A 206 -16.24 58.87 -0.88
C ALA A 206 -16.20 60.34 -1.32
N THR A 207 -15.64 60.61 -2.50
CA THR A 207 -15.57 61.96 -3.07
C THR A 207 -16.97 62.49 -3.39
N SER A 208 -17.83 61.68 -4.03
CA SER A 208 -19.22 62.04 -4.32
C SER A 208 -19.98 62.37 -3.04
N LEU A 209 -19.87 61.51 -2.02
CA LEU A 209 -20.55 61.70 -0.73
C LEU A 209 -20.05 62.97 -0.01
N ALA A 210 -18.74 63.19 0.04
CA ALA A 210 -18.15 64.39 0.65
C ALA A 210 -18.61 65.66 -0.08
N THR A 211 -18.61 65.63 -1.41
CA THR A 211 -19.02 66.76 -2.25
C THR A 211 -20.51 67.06 -2.10
N TYR A 212 -21.35 66.02 -1.97
CA TYR A 212 -22.78 66.16 -1.69
C TYR A 212 -23.03 66.87 -0.36
N PHE A 213 -22.35 66.45 0.72
CA PHE A 213 -22.49 67.11 2.03
C PHE A 213 -21.93 68.53 2.02
N ALA A 214 -20.79 68.77 1.36
CA ALA A 214 -20.23 70.10 1.20
C ALA A 214 -21.20 71.04 0.44
N HIS A 215 -21.82 70.55 -0.64
CA HIS A 215 -22.84 71.29 -1.38
C HIS A 215 -24.07 71.57 -0.52
N GLN A 216 -24.49 70.60 0.30
CA GLN A 216 -25.63 70.76 1.21
C GLN A 216 -25.39 71.82 2.28
N ALA A 217 -24.14 71.98 2.74
CA ALA A 217 -23.76 72.97 3.74
C ALA A 217 -23.80 74.42 3.22
N LEU A 218 -23.83 74.64 1.89
CA LEU A 218 -23.89 75.98 1.29
C LEU A 218 -25.29 76.60 1.30
N TYR A 219 -26.33 75.83 1.58
CA TYR A 219 -27.69 76.35 1.63
C TYR A 219 -27.92 77.21 2.88
N ARG A 220 -28.55 78.36 2.71
CA ARG A 220 -29.09 79.19 3.79
C ARG A 220 -30.60 79.24 3.73
N THR A 221 -31.22 79.41 4.89
CA THR A 221 -32.65 79.60 5.02
C THR A 221 -32.89 81.02 5.51
N GLU A 222 -33.63 81.81 4.75
CA GLU A 222 -34.03 83.16 5.13
C GLU A 222 -35.54 83.31 4.99
N LYS A 223 -36.14 84.15 5.82
CA LYS A 223 -37.55 84.51 5.72
C LYS A 223 -37.66 85.71 4.80
N VAL A 224 -38.31 85.52 3.66
CA VAL A 224 -38.57 86.61 2.71
C VAL A 224 -40.06 86.93 2.78
N SER A 225 -40.41 88.20 2.99
CA SER A 225 -41.80 88.66 2.91
C SER A 225 -42.19 88.79 1.45
N VAL A 226 -43.11 87.94 1.01
CA VAL A 226 -43.69 88.03 -0.34
C VAL A 226 -45.02 88.76 -0.21
N ASP A 227 -45.17 89.86 -0.94
CA ASP A 227 -46.46 90.56 -1.03
C ASP A 227 -47.42 89.72 -1.88
N ASP A 228 -48.39 89.11 -1.21
CA ASP A 228 -49.49 88.37 -1.82
C ASP A 228 -50.72 89.29 -1.90
N VAL A 229 -51.64 89.03 -2.83
CA VAL A 229 -52.87 89.82 -3.06
C VAL A 229 -53.77 89.84 -1.80
N ARG A 230 -53.46 89.00 -0.80
CA ARG A 230 -54.15 88.86 0.50
C ARG A 230 -53.37 89.44 1.69
N GLY A 231 -52.26 90.15 1.45
CA GLY A 231 -51.38 90.73 2.47
C GLY A 231 -50.00 90.05 2.54
N PRO A 232 -48.99 90.70 3.16
CA PRO A 232 -47.62 90.18 3.21
C PRO A 232 -47.54 88.86 3.97
N ARG A 233 -46.96 87.83 3.34
CA ARG A 233 -46.72 86.51 3.94
C ARG A 233 -45.23 86.23 4.01
N GLU A 234 -44.75 85.84 5.19
CA GLU A 234 -43.38 85.35 5.35
C GLU A 234 -43.28 83.91 4.85
N VAL A 235 -42.44 83.68 3.84
CA VAL A 235 -42.14 82.34 3.34
C VAL A 235 -40.67 82.05 3.62
N GLN A 236 -40.38 80.87 4.19
CA GLN A 236 -39.01 80.41 4.35
C GLN A 236 -38.50 79.92 3.01
N VAL A 237 -37.50 80.61 2.47
CA VAL A 237 -36.86 80.23 1.20
C VAL A 237 -35.49 79.67 1.52
N ARG A 238 -35.24 78.46 1.03
CA ARG A 238 -33.92 77.83 1.07
C ARG A 238 -33.20 78.15 -0.24
N TYR A 239 -32.11 78.89 -0.16
CA TYR A 239 -31.36 79.31 -1.34
C TYR A 239 -29.85 79.24 -1.10
N ILE A 240 -29.07 79.32 -2.18
CA ILE A 240 -27.61 79.41 -2.13
C ILE A 240 -27.26 80.89 -2.35
N PRO A 241 -26.55 81.56 -1.42
CA PRO A 241 -26.14 82.95 -1.59
C PRO A 241 -25.36 83.15 -2.89
N THR A 242 -25.56 84.29 -3.57
CA THR A 242 -24.87 84.61 -4.82
C THR A 242 -23.36 84.62 -4.68
N SER A 243 -22.83 84.94 -3.49
CA SER A 243 -21.40 84.86 -3.15
C SER A 243 -20.81 83.45 -3.25
N ASN A 244 -21.65 82.41 -3.10
CA ASN A 244 -21.23 81.01 -3.07
C ASN A 244 -21.68 80.26 -4.34
N LYS A 245 -22.22 80.97 -5.34
CA LYS A 245 -22.78 80.36 -6.56
C LYS A 245 -21.74 79.52 -7.30
N ASP A 246 -20.56 80.08 -7.52
CA ASP A 246 -19.47 79.40 -8.24
C ASP A 246 -18.98 78.15 -7.49
N GLN A 247 -18.91 78.22 -6.16
CA GLN A 247 -18.56 77.07 -5.32
C GLN A 247 -19.61 75.96 -5.38
N ALA A 248 -20.90 76.33 -5.35
CA ALA A 248 -21.99 75.37 -5.47
C ALA A 248 -22.01 74.71 -6.86
N GLU A 249 -21.78 75.47 -7.92
CA GLU A 249 -21.70 74.94 -9.28
C GLU A 249 -20.52 73.97 -9.45
N LEU A 250 -19.35 74.32 -8.90
CA LEU A 250 -18.18 73.44 -8.89
C LEU A 250 -18.45 72.14 -8.13
N LEU A 251 -18.98 72.21 -6.91
CA LEU A 251 -19.30 71.02 -6.10
C LEU A 251 -20.37 70.15 -6.79
N SER A 252 -21.41 70.76 -7.35
CA SER A 252 -22.43 70.02 -8.12
C SER A 252 -21.84 69.29 -9.31
N THR A 253 -20.93 69.95 -10.05
CA THR A 253 -20.24 69.37 -11.20
C THR A 253 -19.32 68.22 -10.79
N ILE A 254 -18.51 68.39 -9.74
CA ILE A 254 -17.65 67.34 -9.20
C ILE A 254 -18.49 66.15 -8.73
N ASN A 255 -19.60 66.39 -8.03
CA ASN A 255 -20.46 65.31 -7.56
C ASN A 255 -21.07 64.50 -8.71
N ARG A 256 -21.56 65.17 -9.76
CA ARG A 256 -22.11 64.50 -10.96
C ARG A 256 -21.04 63.71 -11.70
N ASN A 257 -19.85 64.27 -11.87
CA ASN A 257 -18.76 63.61 -12.58
C ASN A 257 -18.22 62.40 -11.80
N THR A 258 -18.10 62.51 -10.47
CA THR A 258 -17.65 61.39 -9.63
C THR A 258 -18.71 60.30 -9.53
N ALA A 259 -19.99 60.64 -9.47
CA ALA A 259 -21.08 59.68 -9.55
C ALA A 259 -21.11 58.96 -10.90
N LEU A 260 -20.98 59.69 -12.02
CA LEU A 260 -20.91 59.09 -13.35
C LEU A 260 -19.69 58.17 -13.49
N GLY A 261 -18.53 58.61 -12.99
CA GLY A 261 -17.31 57.81 -12.95
C GLY A 261 -17.50 56.53 -12.13
N PHE A 262 -18.15 56.61 -10.97
CA PHE A 262 -18.43 55.46 -10.12
C PHE A 262 -19.26 54.40 -10.87
N TYR A 263 -20.38 54.80 -11.47
CA TYR A 263 -21.22 53.87 -12.23
C TYR A 263 -20.52 53.32 -13.48
N GLY A 264 -19.66 54.11 -14.12
CA GLY A 264 -18.85 53.67 -15.26
C GLY A 264 -17.84 52.58 -14.86
N VAL A 265 -17.11 52.79 -13.76
CA VAL A 265 -16.15 51.82 -13.21
C VAL A 265 -16.88 50.56 -12.74
N TYR A 266 -18.01 50.71 -12.05
CA TYR A 266 -18.88 49.60 -11.63
C TYR A 266 -19.32 48.75 -12.81
N ALA A 267 -19.86 49.35 -13.87
CA ALA A 267 -20.31 48.62 -15.04
C ALA A 267 -19.16 47.85 -15.72
N LEU A 268 -17.98 48.46 -15.81
CA LEU A 268 -16.77 47.79 -16.32
C LEU A 268 -16.36 46.62 -15.42
N GLY A 269 -16.38 46.79 -14.10
CA GLY A 269 -16.09 45.74 -13.14
C GLY A 269 -17.06 44.56 -13.25
N VAL A 270 -18.36 44.81 -13.40
CA VAL A 270 -19.37 43.76 -13.59
C VAL A 270 -19.15 43.02 -14.91
N LEU A 271 -18.97 43.74 -16.02
CA LEU A 271 -18.72 43.14 -17.34
C LEU A 271 -17.45 42.28 -17.32
N GLU A 272 -16.40 42.77 -16.67
CA GLU A 272 -15.12 42.06 -16.55
C GLU A 272 -15.23 40.80 -15.68
N ALA A 273 -15.99 40.88 -14.59
CA ALA A 273 -16.28 39.73 -13.73
C ALA A 273 -17.15 38.68 -14.43
N LEU A 274 -18.14 39.10 -15.23
CA LEU A 274 -19.02 38.21 -16.00
C LEU A 274 -18.28 37.54 -17.15
N TRP A 275 -17.46 38.29 -17.91
CA TRP A 275 -16.74 37.73 -19.05
C TRP A 275 -15.72 36.67 -18.63
N ARG A 276 -15.10 36.84 -17.45
CA ARG A 276 -14.10 35.91 -16.93
C ARG A 276 -14.66 34.94 -15.88
N HIS A 277 -15.98 34.84 -15.76
CA HIS A 277 -16.61 33.98 -14.78
C HIS A 277 -16.30 32.50 -15.07
N GLN A 278 -15.90 31.79 -14.03
CA GLN A 278 -15.73 30.34 -14.05
C GLN A 278 -16.65 29.76 -12.99
N ASP A 279 -17.67 29.02 -13.43
CA ASP A 279 -18.72 28.46 -12.58
C ASP A 279 -18.19 27.38 -11.62
N GLU A 280 -17.16 26.65 -12.06
CA GLU A 280 -16.61 25.50 -11.35
C GLU A 280 -15.09 25.57 -11.31
N VAL A 281 -14.52 25.61 -10.10
CA VAL A 281 -13.09 25.34 -9.90
C VAL A 281 -12.97 23.94 -9.33
N VAL A 282 -12.34 23.07 -10.11
CA VAL A 282 -12.07 21.69 -9.70
C VAL A 282 -10.79 21.70 -8.87
N SER A 283 -10.94 21.61 -7.56
CA SER A 283 -9.82 21.36 -6.66
C SER A 283 -9.67 19.86 -6.46
N THR A 284 -8.52 19.33 -6.86
CA THR A 284 -8.18 17.93 -6.67
C THR A 284 -7.35 17.81 -5.40
N ARG A 285 -7.94 17.26 -4.34
CA ARG A 285 -7.21 16.94 -3.10
C ARG A 285 -7.09 15.42 -2.99
N ILE A 286 -5.87 14.95 -2.85
CA ILE A 286 -5.58 13.54 -2.57
C ILE A 286 -5.76 13.34 -1.07
N GLU A 287 -6.77 12.57 -0.69
CA GLU A 287 -6.98 12.17 0.71
C GLU A 287 -6.81 10.66 0.80
N THR A 288 -6.03 10.22 1.79
CA THR A 288 -5.93 8.80 2.14
C THR A 288 -7.17 8.44 2.96
N PRO A 289 -8.03 7.52 2.49
CA PRO A 289 -9.20 7.14 3.25
C PRO A 289 -8.80 6.53 4.61
N PRO A 290 -9.60 6.71 5.67
CA PRO A 290 -9.34 6.06 6.96
C PRO A 290 -9.37 4.54 6.79
N ASP A 291 -8.45 3.87 7.49
CA ASP A 291 -8.32 2.41 7.49
C ASP A 291 -9.69 1.77 7.81
N PRO A 292 -10.18 0.78 7.03
CA PRO A 292 -11.44 0.12 7.33
C PRO A 292 -11.37 -0.43 8.76
N ALA A 293 -12.28 0.03 9.61
CA ALA A 293 -12.32 -0.36 11.01
C ALA A 293 -12.31 -1.89 11.10
N ALA A 294 -11.29 -2.44 11.77
CA ALA A 294 -11.14 -3.88 11.91
C ALA A 294 -12.44 -4.52 12.45
N PRO A 295 -12.90 -5.66 11.89
CA PRO A 295 -14.14 -6.29 12.31
C PRO A 295 -14.09 -6.60 13.81
N ARG A 296 -14.96 -5.96 14.57
CA ARG A 296 -15.06 -6.15 16.02
C ARG A 296 -15.95 -7.37 16.29
N ALA A 297 -15.33 -8.52 16.52
CA ALA A 297 -16.05 -9.68 17.05
C ALA A 297 -16.51 -9.38 18.48
N ARG A 298 -17.82 -9.48 18.74
CA ARG A 298 -18.37 -9.44 20.10
C ARG A 298 -18.89 -10.82 20.47
N LEU A 299 -18.39 -11.35 21.59
CA LEU A 299 -18.88 -12.58 22.18
C LEU A 299 -20.00 -12.23 23.18
N HIS A 300 -21.17 -12.84 23.04
CA HIS A 300 -22.26 -12.69 23.99
C HIS A 300 -22.68 -14.06 24.53
N LEU A 301 -22.79 -14.15 25.86
CA LEU A 301 -23.28 -15.33 26.57
C LEU A 301 -24.75 -15.11 26.90
N VAL A 302 -25.62 -16.01 26.44
CA VAL A 302 -27.06 -15.96 26.74
C VAL A 302 -27.42 -17.18 27.60
N PRO A 303 -27.97 -16.97 28.81
CA PRO A 303 -28.44 -18.07 29.64
C PRO A 303 -29.70 -18.69 29.02
N SER A 304 -29.71 -20.01 28.86
CA SER A 304 -30.88 -20.78 28.44
C SER A 304 -31.33 -21.71 29.58
N SER A 305 -32.61 -22.11 29.56
CA SER A 305 -33.24 -22.89 30.63
C SER A 305 -32.66 -24.31 30.86
N GLY A 306 -31.62 -24.69 30.13
CA GLY A 306 -30.86 -25.95 30.30
C GLY A 306 -29.34 -25.78 30.28
N GLY A 307 -28.80 -24.55 30.32
CA GLY A 307 -27.36 -24.25 30.28
C GLY A 307 -27.01 -22.92 29.62
N ALA A 308 -25.76 -22.47 29.76
CA ALA A 308 -25.27 -21.25 29.10
C ALA A 308 -24.93 -21.54 27.62
N SER A 309 -25.43 -20.70 26.71
CA SER A 309 -25.06 -20.74 25.29
C SER A 309 -24.19 -19.53 24.94
N ALA A 310 -23.13 -19.74 24.15
CA ALA A 310 -22.25 -18.68 23.66
C ALA A 310 -22.53 -18.41 22.18
N GLY A 311 -22.83 -17.15 21.84
CA GLY A 311 -22.97 -16.68 20.47
C GLY A 311 -21.88 -15.69 20.11
N PHE A 312 -21.42 -15.73 18.85
CA PHE A 312 -20.52 -14.72 18.29
C PHE A 312 -21.29 -13.88 17.27
N THR A 313 -21.13 -12.56 17.33
CA THR A 313 -21.61 -11.66 16.28
C THR A 313 -20.41 -10.96 15.63
N LEU A 314 -20.36 -11.06 14.30
CA LEU A 314 -19.40 -10.33 13.46
C LEU A 314 -20.15 -9.15 12.84
N ALA A 315 -19.71 -7.94 13.16
CA ALA A 315 -20.16 -6.72 12.49
C ALA A 315 -19.08 -6.30 11.48
N PHE A 316 -19.49 -6.12 10.23
CA PHE A 316 -18.68 -5.63 9.12
C PHE A 316 -18.97 -4.15 8.86
#